data_AF-A0A960Y4G6-F1
#
_entry.id   AF-A0A960Y4G6-F1
#
_cell.length_a   1.000
_cell.length_b   1.000
_cell.length_c   1.000
_cell.angle_alpha   90.00
_cell.angle_beta   90.00
_cell.angle_gamma   90.00
#
_symmetry.space_group_name_H-M   'P 1'
#
loop_
_entity.id
_entity.type
_entity.pdbx_description
1 polymer ?
#
loop_
_entity_poly.entity_id
_entity_poly.type
_entity_poly.pdbx_seq_one_letter_code
_entity_poly.pdbx_strand_id
1 'polypeptide(L)'
;MKTILVVDRLSDWKFDLPELEVITGKDYLSNSFKKGTGRVRICNVCNSFNYQKLGYYVSLIAAARGDKPTPSLTCIEDIKNQGMIRLVNSELEEVIQKSLESLHSNSFVLSMYFGKNLAKRH
;
A
#
# COMPACT_ATOMS: atom_id res chain seq x y z
N MET A 1 10.46 -6.95 14.43
CA MET A 1 10.86 -6.69 13.02
C MET A 1 10.51 -5.25 12.71
N LYS A 2 11.49 -4.40 12.39
CA LYS A 2 11.27 -2.97 12.16
C LYS A 2 10.41 -2.76 10.90
N THR A 3 9.48 -1.81 10.94
CA THR A 3 8.65 -1.42 9.79
C THR A 3 9.09 -0.04 9.32
N ILE A 4 9.25 0.10 8.01
CA ILE A 4 9.59 1.36 7.35
C ILE A 4 8.48 1.68 6.36
N LEU A 5 7.97 2.90 6.42
CA LEU A 5 7.03 3.41 5.44
C LEU A 5 7.79 4.10 4.31
N VAL A 6 7.47 3.76 3.07
CA VAL A 6 8.10 4.32 1.88
C VAL A 6 7.06 5.08 1.07
N VAL A 7 7.28 6.39 0.91
CA VAL A 7 6.41 7.33 0.18
C VAL A 7 7.12 7.90 -1.06
N ASP A 8 6.39 8.49 -2.00
CA ASP A 8 7.03 9.24 -3.11
C ASP A 8 7.65 10.55 -2.63
N ARG A 9 6.92 11.29 -1.79
CA ARG A 9 7.34 12.57 -1.21
C ARG A 9 6.99 12.63 0.27
N LEU A 10 7.92 13.11 1.09
CA LEU A 10 7.68 13.30 2.53
C LEU A 10 6.55 14.31 2.81
N SER A 11 6.35 15.30 1.93
CA SER A 11 5.26 16.28 2.05
C SER A 11 3.85 15.67 1.99
N ASP A 12 3.72 14.48 1.40
CA ASP A 12 2.43 13.81 1.28
C ASP A 12 2.05 13.11 2.61
N TRP A 13 3.03 12.86 3.48
CA TRP A 13 2.83 12.28 4.80
C TRP A 13 2.58 13.37 5.83
N LYS A 14 1.36 13.44 6.36
CA LYS A 14 0.91 14.52 7.27
C LYS A 14 0.81 14.10 8.73
N PHE A 15 1.15 12.86 9.06
CA PHE A 15 1.00 12.33 10.41
C PHE A 15 2.33 12.42 11.16
N ASP A 16 2.27 12.91 12.40
CA ASP A 16 3.42 12.83 13.30
C ASP A 16 3.33 11.55 14.11
N LEU A 17 4.07 10.52 13.66
CA LEU A 17 4.17 9.23 14.33
C LEU A 17 5.65 8.99 14.70
N PRO A 18 6.09 9.36 15.92
CA PRO A 18 7.50 9.35 16.30
C PRO A 18 8.19 7.99 16.17
N GLU A 19 7.43 6.90 16.30
CA GLU A 19 7.93 5.53 16.24
C GLU A 19 8.00 4.97 14.81
N LEU A 20 7.42 5.66 13.83
CA LEU A 20 7.36 5.21 12.43
C LEU A 20 8.46 5.90 11.61
N GLU A 21 9.40 5.11 11.10
CA GLU A 21 10.37 5.62 10.13
C GLU A 21 9.70 5.77 8.76
N VAL A 22 9.63 7.00 8.27
CA VAL A 22 9.11 7.35 6.95
C VAL A 22 10.27 7.85 6.08
N ILE A 23 10.46 7.22 4.93
CA ILE A 23 11.50 7.60 3.96
C ILE A 23 10.91 7.71 2.56
N THR A 24 11.64 8.34 1.63
CA THR A 24 11.21 8.33 0.23
C THR A 24 11.60 7.03 -0.47
N GLY A 25 10.91 6.70 -1.56
CA GLY A 25 11.31 5.59 -2.42
C GLY A 25 12.70 5.79 -3.00
N LYS A 26 13.12 7.03 -3.26
CA LYS A 26 14.48 7.34 -3.70
C LYS A 26 15.51 6.99 -2.63
N ASP A 27 15.25 7.35 -1.38
CA ASP A 27 16.14 7.02 -0.25
C ASP A 27 16.27 5.51 -0.05
N TYR A 28 15.14 4.80 -0.20
CA TYR A 28 15.14 3.34 -0.11
C TYR A 28 16.00 2.70 -1.21
N LEU A 29 15.85 3.14 -2.45
CA LEU A 29 16.58 2.59 -3.60
C LEU A 29 18.08 2.90 -3.53
N SER A 30 18.45 4.14 -3.19
CA SER A 30 19.84 4.56 -3.04
C SER A 30 20.53 4.00 -1.79
N ASN A 31 19.76 3.37 -0.88
CA ASN A 31 20.25 2.88 0.40
C ASN A 31 20.85 4.01 1.27
N SER A 32 20.32 5.22 1.15
CA SER A 32 20.75 6.40 1.93
C SER A 32 20.22 6.41 3.36
N PHE A 33 19.43 5.42 3.76
CA PHE A 33 18.84 5.31 5.09
C PHE A 33 19.59 4.32 5.98
N LYS A 34 19.51 4.51 7.31
CA LYS A 34 20.12 3.60 8.29
C LYS A 34 19.31 2.32 8.42
N LYS A 35 19.49 1.42 7.45
CA LYS A 35 19.04 0.03 7.54
C LYS A 35 19.84 -0.64 8.66
N GLY A 36 19.28 -0.68 9.88
CA GLY A 36 19.88 -1.40 11.01
C GLY A 36 20.12 -2.88 10.69
N THR A 37 20.52 -3.68 11.69
CA THR A 37 20.76 -5.10 11.47
C THR A 37 19.45 -5.88 11.29
N GLY A 38 19.38 -6.72 10.25
CA GLY A 38 18.27 -7.66 10.01
C GLY A 38 17.27 -7.25 8.92
N ARG A 39 16.29 -8.14 8.69
CA ARG A 39 15.22 -7.96 7.69
C ARG A 39 14.19 -6.95 8.20
N VAL A 40 13.75 -6.06 7.32
CA VAL A 40 12.72 -5.05 7.64
C VAL A 40 11.41 -5.31 6.89
N ARG A 41 10.29 -4.85 7.46
CA ARG A 41 9.02 -4.75 6.73
C ARG A 41 9.01 -3.44 5.97
N ILE A 42 8.72 -3.48 4.69
CA ILE A 42 8.57 -2.28 3.86
C ILE A 42 7.09 -2.10 3.58
N CYS A 43 6.49 -1.07 4.17
CA CYS A 43 5.15 -0.63 3.79
C CYS A 43 5.32 0.37 2.64
N ASN A 44 5.09 -0.10 1.42
CA ASN A 44 5.25 0.69 0.23
C ASN A 44 3.91 1.35 -0.10
N VAL A 45 3.84 2.67 0.07
CA VAL A 45 2.65 3.48 -0.19
C VAL A 45 2.91 4.50 -1.29
N CYS A 46 3.81 4.16 -2.22
CA CYS A 46 4.01 4.98 -3.41
C CYS A 46 2.73 5.03 -4.26
N ASN A 47 2.51 6.15 -4.94
CA ASN A 47 1.32 6.46 -5.72
C ASN A 47 1.09 5.53 -6.91
N SER A 48 2.12 4.80 -7.37
CA SER A 48 2.01 3.91 -8.52
C SER A 48 2.96 2.72 -8.45
N PHE A 49 2.40 1.55 -8.77
CA PHE A 49 3.11 0.26 -8.87
C PHE A 49 3.26 -0.25 -10.31
N ASN A 50 2.94 0.59 -11.31
CA ASN A 50 3.18 0.28 -12.72
C ASN A 50 4.66 -0.02 -12.98
N TYR A 51 4.92 -0.79 -14.03
CA TYR A 51 6.30 -1.08 -14.45
C TYR A 51 7.08 0.22 -14.65
N GLN A 52 8.36 0.20 -14.28
CA GLN A 52 9.26 1.35 -14.25
C GLN A 52 8.88 2.52 -13.33
N LYS A 53 7.86 2.36 -12.47
CA LYS A 53 7.54 3.37 -11.44
C LYS A 53 8.25 3.08 -10.13
N LEU A 54 8.36 4.12 -9.30
CA LEU A 54 9.10 4.08 -8.05
C LEU A 54 8.61 2.96 -7.13
N GLY A 55 7.29 2.87 -6.94
CA GLY A 55 6.68 1.83 -6.11
C GLY A 55 7.01 0.41 -6.56
N TYR A 56 7.05 0.15 -7.87
CA TYR A 56 7.44 -1.16 -8.40
C TYR A 56 8.88 -1.52 -8.02
N TYR A 57 9.82 -0.60 -8.26
CA TYR A 57 11.23 -0.84 -7.96
C TYR A 57 11.51 -0.97 -6.46
N VAL A 58 10.80 -0.22 -5.62
CA VAL A 58 10.92 -0.36 -4.15
C VAL A 58 10.56 -1.78 -3.73
N SER A 59 9.41 -2.32 -4.17
CA SER A 59 9.02 -3.69 -3.82
C SER A 59 9.94 -4.75 -4.43
N LEU A 60 10.44 -4.53 -5.65
CA LEU A 60 11.40 -5.43 -6.31
C LEU A 60 12.73 -5.51 -5.54
N ILE A 61 13.33 -4.36 -5.25
CA ILE A 61 14.61 -4.27 -4.53
C ILE A 61 14.46 -4.76 -3.08
N ALA A 62 13.31 -4.49 -2.44
CA ALA A 62 13.01 -5.02 -1.12
C ALA A 62 13.00 -6.56 -1.10
N ALA A 63 12.33 -7.19 -2.06
CA ALA A 63 12.34 -8.64 -2.20
C ALA A 63 13.76 -9.17 -2.43
N ALA A 64 14.55 -8.54 -3.32
CA ALA A 64 15.93 -8.94 -3.59
C ALA A 64 16.85 -8.82 -2.37
N ARG A 65 16.60 -7.83 -1.49
CA ARG A 65 17.34 -7.63 -0.23
C ARG A 65 16.87 -8.56 0.91
N GLY A 66 15.86 -9.40 0.67
CA GLY A 66 15.24 -10.24 1.71
C GLY A 66 14.39 -9.47 2.72
N ASP A 67 14.07 -8.20 2.43
CA ASP A 67 13.07 -7.44 3.16
C ASP A 67 11.66 -7.97 2.79
N LYS A 68 10.66 -7.61 3.60
CA LYS A 68 9.27 -8.02 3.39
C LYS A 68 8.43 -6.84 2.92
N PRO A 69 8.33 -6.59 1.60
CA PRO A 69 7.49 -5.52 1.07
C PRO A 69 6.00 -5.86 1.14
N THR A 70 5.20 -4.83 1.35
CA THR A 70 3.74 -4.87 1.26
C THR A 70 3.30 -3.64 0.45
N PRO A 71 2.72 -3.81 -0.75
CA PRO A 71 2.45 -5.09 -1.43
C PRO A 71 3.74 -5.80 -1.89
N SER A 72 3.70 -7.13 -1.93
CA SER A 72 4.78 -7.95 -2.49
C SER A 72 4.87 -7.80 -4.01
N LEU A 73 6.01 -8.17 -4.61
CA LEU A 73 6.15 -8.11 -6.07
C LEU A 73 5.11 -9.00 -6.77
N THR A 74 4.90 -10.22 -6.27
CA THR A 74 3.87 -11.13 -6.78
C THR A 74 2.49 -10.49 -6.70
N CYS A 75 2.14 -9.88 -5.56
CA CYS A 75 0.86 -9.17 -5.40
C CYS A 75 0.69 -8.03 -6.41
N ILE A 76 1.76 -7.26 -6.70
CA ILE A 76 1.72 -6.20 -7.71
C ILE A 76 1.43 -6.78 -9.11
N GLU A 77 2.05 -7.90 -9.46
CA GLU A 77 1.85 -8.55 -10.76
C GLU A 77 0.45 -9.20 -10.86
N ASP A 78 -0.03 -9.83 -9.78
CA ASP A 78 -1.37 -10.40 -9.70
C ASP A 78 -2.44 -9.31 -9.89
N ILE A 79 -2.28 -8.14 -9.25
CA ILE A 79 -3.19 -7.00 -9.40
C ILE A 79 -3.21 -6.48 -10.84
N LYS A 80 -2.09 -6.53 -11.57
CA LYS A 80 -2.06 -6.10 -12.98
C LYS A 80 -2.71 -7.10 -13.92
N ASN A 81 -2.83 -8.37 -13.52
CA ASN A 81 -3.43 -9.40 -14.35
C ASN A 81 -4.95 -9.21 -14.42
N GLN A 82 -5.43 -8.66 -15.54
CA GLN A 82 -6.85 -8.38 -15.79
C GLN A 82 -7.77 -9.59 -15.61
N GLY A 83 -7.26 -10.82 -15.79
CA GLY A 83 -8.03 -12.04 -15.56
C GLY A 83 -8.39 -12.26 -14.08
N MET A 84 -7.49 -11.92 -13.16
CA MET A 84 -7.71 -12.04 -11.72
C MET A 84 -8.69 -10.99 -11.20
N ILE A 85 -8.60 -9.75 -11.68
CA ILE A 85 -9.53 -8.68 -11.29
C ILE A 85 -10.97 -9.04 -11.66
N ARG A 86 -11.18 -9.63 -12.84
CA ARG A 86 -12.53 -10.01 -13.31
C ARG A 86 -13.19 -11.09 -12.45
N LEU A 87 -12.42 -12.00 -11.87
CA LEU A 87 -12.95 -13.09 -11.03
C LEU A 87 -13.46 -12.58 -9.67
N VAL A 88 -12.79 -11.57 -9.11
CA VAL A 88 -13.20 -10.93 -7.84
C VAL A 88 -14.39 -9.99 -8.05
N ASN A 89 -14.64 -9.57 -9.29
CA ASN A 89 -15.55 -8.46 -9.57
C ASN A 89 -17.02 -8.79 -9.26
N SER A 90 -17.50 -10.03 -9.48
CA SER A 90 -18.92 -10.35 -9.26
C SER A 90 -19.31 -10.35 -7.78
N GLU A 91 -18.50 -10.94 -6.91
CA GLU A 91 -18.74 -10.91 -5.46
C GLU A 91 -18.56 -9.50 -4.90
N LEU A 92 -17.55 -8.78 -5.39
CA LEU A 92 -17.30 -7.40 -4.96
C LEU A 92 -18.45 -6.48 -5.38
N GLU A 93 -18.99 -6.63 -6.58
CA GLU A 93 -20.11 -5.84 -7.08
C GLU A 93 -21.38 -6.07 -6.24
N GLU A 94 -21.66 -7.31 -5.84
CA GLU A 94 -22.75 -7.62 -4.92
C GLU A 94 -22.57 -6.94 -3.55
N VAL A 95 -21.36 -7.00 -3.00
CA VAL A 95 -21.04 -6.34 -1.71
C VAL A 95 -21.16 -4.83 -1.83
N ILE A 96 -20.66 -4.23 -2.91
CA ILE A 96 -20.77 -2.79 -3.17
C ILE A 96 -22.25 -2.40 -3.25
N GLN A 97 -23.05 -3.09 -4.06
CA GLN A 97 -24.46 -2.76 -4.25
C GLN A 97 -25.23 -2.86 -2.94
N LYS A 98 -25.01 -3.93 -2.17
CA LYS A 98 -25.67 -4.14 -0.87
C LYS A 98 -25.23 -3.14 0.19
N SER A 99 -23.94 -2.78 0.22
CA SER A 99 -23.40 -1.86 1.24
C SER A 99 -23.80 -0.41 0.98
N LEU A 100 -24.01 -0.04 -0.29
CA LEU A 100 -24.34 1.31 -0.71
C LEU A 100 -25.83 1.51 -1.04
N GLU A 101 -26.66 0.46 -0.91
CA GLU A 101 -28.10 0.48 -1.23
C GLU A 101 -28.87 1.64 -0.57
N SER A 102 -28.49 1.99 0.67
CA SER A 102 -29.16 3.05 1.45
C SER A 102 -28.70 4.47 1.09
N LEU A 103 -27.70 4.62 0.22
CA LEU A 103 -27.20 5.94 -0.19
C LEU A 103 -28.04 6.46 -1.36
N HIS A 104 -28.73 7.58 -1.13
CA HIS A 104 -29.56 8.23 -2.16
C HIS A 104 -28.78 9.21 -3.06
N SER A 105 -27.47 9.39 -2.81
CA SER A 105 -26.62 10.29 -3.57
C SER A 105 -25.86 9.56 -4.67
N ASN A 106 -25.69 10.19 -5.82
CA ASN A 106 -24.87 9.67 -6.92
C ASN A 106 -23.36 9.72 -6.63
N SER A 107 -22.95 10.31 -5.50
CA SER A 107 -21.56 10.38 -5.07
C SER A 107 -21.46 10.08 -3.58
N PHE A 108 -20.47 9.26 -3.21
CA PHE A 108 -20.11 9.04 -1.82
C PHE A 108 -18.59 9.13 -1.64
N VAL A 109 -18.15 9.53 -0.45
CA VAL A 109 -16.73 9.59 -0.09
C VAL A 109 -16.43 8.42 0.84
N LEU A 110 -15.60 7.49 0.39
CA LEU A 110 -15.11 6.39 1.21
C LEU A 110 -13.77 6.77 1.86
N SER A 111 -13.79 7.04 3.15
CA SER A 111 -12.57 7.24 3.92
C SER A 111 -11.98 5.88 4.32
N MET A 112 -10.84 5.52 3.74
CA MET A 112 -10.13 4.28 4.06
C MET A 112 -8.99 4.55 5.03
N TYR A 113 -8.93 3.78 6.10
CA TYR A 113 -7.89 3.87 7.12
C TYR A 113 -7.22 2.52 7.30
N PHE A 114 -5.88 2.51 7.38
CA PHE A 114 -5.14 1.31 7.76
C PHE A 114 -5.18 1.16 9.28
N GLY A 115 -5.66 0.02 9.77
CA GLY A 115 -5.73 -0.26 11.20
C GLY A 115 -6.98 -1.04 11.58
N LYS A 116 -7.31 -1.05 12.87
CA LYS A 116 -8.53 -1.67 13.38
C LYS A 116 -9.59 -0.59 13.57
N ASN A 117 -10.68 -0.68 12.82
CA ASN A 117 -11.86 0.12 13.11
C ASN A 117 -12.51 -0.41 14.39
N LEU A 118 -12.67 0.44 15.40
CA LEU A 118 -13.32 0.09 16.66
C LEU A 118 -14.84 0.28 16.60
N ALA A 119 -15.34 0.96 15.56
CA ALA A 119 -16.78 1.12 15.34
C ALA A 119 -17.37 -0.16 14.74
N LYS A 120 -18.50 -0.62 15.29
CA LYS A 120 -19.23 -1.81 14.82
C LYS A 120 -19.98 -1.61 13.51
N ARG A 121 -20.13 -0.38 13.00
CA ARG A 121 -20.92 -0.07 11.81
C ARG A 121 -20.37 1.13 11.06
N HIS A 122 -20.43 1.04 9.73
CA HIS A 122 -20.15 2.10 8.76
C HIS A 122 -21.15 3.25 8.87
#